data_AF-A0A6V8KA60-F1
#
_entry.id   AF-A0A6V8KA60-F1
#
_cell.length_a   1.000
_cell.length_b   1.000
_cell.length_c   1.000
_cell.angle_alpha   90.00
_cell.angle_beta   90.00
_cell.angle_gamma   90.00
#
_symmetry.space_group_name_H-M   'P 1'
#
loop_
_entity.id
_entity.type
_entity.pdbx_description
1 polymer ?
#
loop_
_entity_poly.entity_id
_entity_poly.type
_entity_poly.pdbx_seq_one_letter_code
_entity_poly.pdbx_strand_id
1 'polypeptide(L)'
;MLGTITGYGPAPRSLIDISHRLRPRDYTIAALLDEHTTLTTDQLTAVLFAHPTTCRHRLHQLRTLTFVDRFIRNQPGAANATCWTPGLLSARWAALARGDSPPTARMVRIRQDRVYASPTLAHQLSTNQFFVDLLAHARGHPETGLLRWWSEQNTAAAFGQRIRPDGHGIWRSRDRTVGFHLELDRGTEPLSRLVGRLAAHRLLQAEGGPQYPLLFMLPSRAREQHLHRRLAEACEPTLTIATSCPQAGPNPAGPVWRVAGNGRHRLPLAELPSRHGQPGILNPGPPTGEDDPLRLLHR
;
A
#
# COMPACT_ATOMS: atom_id res chain seq x y z
N MET A 1 -6.99 -48.38 17.72
CA MET A 1 -6.18 -48.37 16.48
C MET A 1 -5.99 -46.91 16.06
N LEU A 2 -5.04 -46.23 16.70
CA LEU A 2 -4.75 -44.80 16.54
C LEU A 2 -3.35 -44.65 15.95
N GLY A 3 -3.19 -43.81 14.94
CA GLY A 3 -1.87 -43.47 14.41
C GLY A 3 -1.89 -42.80 13.05
N THR A 4 -2.46 -41.59 12.94
CA THR A 4 -2.22 -40.73 11.78
C THR A 4 -1.03 -39.82 12.08
N ILE A 5 0.16 -40.26 11.68
CA ILE A 5 1.39 -39.47 11.74
C ILE A 5 1.31 -38.41 10.64
N THR A 6 1.03 -37.16 11.02
CA THR A 6 1.24 -36.01 10.12
C THR A 6 2.73 -35.70 10.12
N GLY A 7 3.43 -36.20 9.10
CA GLY A 7 4.85 -35.92 8.89
C GLY A 7 5.10 -34.46 8.55
N TYR A 8 5.49 -33.66 9.55
CA TYR A 8 6.26 -32.43 9.31
C TYR A 8 7.73 -32.82 9.27
N GLY A 9 8.33 -32.82 8.08
CA GLY A 9 9.80 -32.85 7.97
C GLY A 9 10.41 -31.64 8.69
N PRO A 10 11.73 -31.67 9.00
CA PRO A 10 12.39 -30.54 9.64
C PRO A 10 12.15 -29.26 8.82
N ALA A 11 11.83 -28.16 9.50
CA ALA A 11 11.64 -26.87 8.84
C ALA A 11 12.88 -26.53 8.01
N PRO A 12 12.71 -26.00 6.77
CA PRO A 12 13.83 -25.64 5.92
C PRO A 12 14.73 -24.62 6.63
N ARG A 13 16.05 -24.78 6.49
CA ARG A 13 17.03 -24.00 7.26
C ARG A 13 17.57 -22.82 6.47
N SER A 14 17.48 -22.84 5.14
CA SER A 14 18.03 -21.81 4.27
C SER A 14 17.13 -21.47 3.07
N LEU A 15 17.44 -20.35 2.40
CA LEU A 15 16.82 -19.98 1.11
C LEU A 15 17.19 -20.96 -0.01
N ILE A 16 18.40 -21.54 0.03
CA ILE A 16 18.88 -22.49 -0.98
C ILE A 16 18.03 -23.77 -0.92
N ASP A 17 17.71 -24.25 0.29
CA ASP A 17 16.91 -25.47 0.52
C ASP A 17 15.53 -25.39 -0.16
N ILE A 18 14.96 -24.19 -0.23
CA ILE A 18 13.60 -23.97 -0.75
C ILE A 18 13.58 -23.33 -2.14
N SER A 19 14.74 -22.99 -2.70
CA SER A 19 14.87 -22.22 -3.94
C SER A 19 14.09 -22.84 -5.11
N HIS A 20 14.23 -24.15 -5.32
CA HIS A 20 13.52 -24.92 -6.35
C HIS A 20 11.99 -24.95 -6.18
N ARG A 21 11.47 -24.52 -5.03
CA ARG A 21 10.03 -24.49 -4.71
C ARG A 21 9.44 -23.08 -4.81
N LEU A 22 10.27 -22.05 -4.95
CA LEU A 22 9.85 -20.65 -5.05
C LEU A 22 9.72 -20.23 -6.52
N ARG A 23 8.80 -19.31 -6.77
CA ARG A 23 8.46 -18.73 -8.07
C ARG A 23 8.55 -17.21 -7.97
N PRO A 24 8.68 -16.49 -9.10
CA PRO A 24 8.76 -15.03 -9.08
C PRO A 24 7.59 -14.37 -8.31
N ARG A 25 6.38 -14.92 -8.45
CA ARG A 25 5.20 -14.49 -7.67
C ARG A 25 5.38 -14.56 -6.16
N ASP A 26 6.09 -15.56 -5.63
CA ASP A 26 6.27 -15.68 -4.18
C ASP A 26 7.23 -14.61 -3.66
N TYR A 27 8.27 -14.27 -4.45
CA TYR A 27 9.13 -13.14 -4.14
C TYR A 27 8.38 -11.80 -4.26
N THR A 28 7.44 -11.66 -5.19
CA THR A 28 6.53 -10.51 -5.22
C THR A 28 5.68 -10.44 -3.94
N ILE A 29 5.12 -11.56 -3.46
CA ILE A 29 4.41 -11.61 -2.18
C ILE A 29 5.33 -11.16 -1.04
N ALA A 30 6.55 -11.69 -0.98
CA ALA A 30 7.52 -11.32 0.04
C ALA A 30 7.87 -9.82 0.01
N ALA A 31 8.10 -9.25 -1.18
CA ALA A 31 8.40 -7.83 -1.34
C ALA A 31 7.23 -6.95 -0.89
N LEU A 32 5.99 -7.27 -1.29
CA LEU A 32 4.80 -6.54 -0.85
C LEU A 32 4.58 -6.63 0.66
N LEU A 33 4.86 -7.79 1.28
CA LEU A 33 4.72 -7.97 2.72
C LEU A 33 5.84 -7.29 3.52
N ASP A 34 7.05 -7.20 2.97
CA ASP A 34 8.16 -6.46 3.58
C ASP A 34 7.89 -4.94 3.52
N GLU A 35 7.41 -4.43 2.37
CA GLU A 35 7.05 -3.02 2.19
C GLU A 35 5.81 -2.63 3.02
N HIS A 36 4.73 -3.40 2.97
CA HIS A 36 3.43 -3.02 3.54
C HIS A 36 3.08 -3.74 4.83
N THR A 37 4.02 -4.52 5.38
CA THR A 37 3.95 -5.28 6.65
C THR A 37 2.91 -6.40 6.70
N THR A 38 1.70 -6.20 6.18
CA THR A 38 0.64 -7.21 6.12
C THR A 38 -0.36 -6.96 4.99
N LEU A 39 -0.84 -8.04 4.38
CA LEU A 39 -1.93 -8.04 3.40
C LEU A 39 -2.89 -9.20 3.68
N THR A 40 -4.16 -9.04 3.33
CA THR A 40 -5.15 -10.12 3.46
C THR A 40 -5.03 -11.13 2.31
N THR A 41 -5.59 -12.33 2.51
CA THR A 41 -5.75 -13.30 1.41
C THR A 41 -6.46 -12.69 0.20
N ASP A 42 -7.51 -11.89 0.42
CA ASP A 42 -8.30 -11.32 -0.67
C ASP A 42 -7.52 -10.23 -1.41
N GLN A 43 -6.75 -9.42 -0.69
CA GLN A 43 -5.84 -8.42 -1.27
C GLN A 43 -4.77 -9.10 -2.15
N LEU A 44 -4.08 -10.11 -1.62
CA LEU A 44 -3.07 -10.87 -2.39
C LEU A 44 -3.70 -11.59 -3.58
N THR A 45 -4.94 -12.08 -3.45
CA THR A 45 -5.67 -12.71 -4.55
C THR A 45 -5.93 -11.70 -5.67
N ALA A 46 -6.49 -10.53 -5.34
CA ALA A 46 -6.83 -9.50 -6.32
C ALA A 46 -5.61 -9.06 -7.15
N VAL A 47 -4.45 -8.94 -6.50
CA VAL A 47 -3.22 -8.54 -7.17
C VAL A 47 -2.60 -9.69 -7.97
N LEU A 48 -2.41 -10.88 -7.38
CA LEU A 48 -1.45 -11.87 -7.89
C LEU A 48 -2.07 -13.18 -8.42
N PHE A 49 -3.38 -13.38 -8.26
CA PHE A 49 -4.03 -14.64 -8.63
C PHE A 49 -5.29 -14.41 -9.46
N ALA A 50 -5.67 -15.40 -10.26
CA ALA A 50 -6.97 -15.43 -10.94
C ALA A 50 -8.08 -16.01 -10.05
N HIS A 51 -7.73 -16.94 -9.15
CA HIS A 51 -8.69 -17.64 -8.29
C HIS A 51 -8.27 -17.61 -6.82
N PRO A 52 -9.21 -17.33 -5.89
CA PRO A 52 -8.94 -17.32 -4.45
C PRO A 52 -8.43 -18.66 -3.89
N THR A 53 -8.94 -19.78 -4.40
CA THR A 53 -8.53 -21.12 -3.96
C THR A 53 -7.06 -21.39 -4.25
N THR A 54 -6.59 -21.03 -5.45
CA THR A 54 -5.16 -21.14 -5.83
C THR A 54 -4.28 -20.27 -4.93
N CYS A 55 -4.72 -19.05 -4.61
CA CYS A 55 -4.02 -18.15 -3.70
C CYS A 55 -3.87 -18.79 -2.31
N ARG A 56 -4.96 -19.27 -1.72
CA ARG A 56 -4.97 -19.93 -0.39
C ARG A 56 -4.04 -21.14 -0.35
N HIS A 57 -4.13 -22.04 -1.33
CA HIS A 57 -3.24 -23.19 -1.40
C HIS A 57 -1.77 -22.78 -1.49
N ARG A 58 -1.45 -21.78 -2.32
CA ARG A 58 -0.07 -21.31 -2.45
C ARG A 58 0.45 -20.67 -1.16
N LEU A 59 -0.33 -19.80 -0.52
CA LEU A 59 0.07 -19.16 0.74
C LEU A 59 0.24 -20.19 1.87
N HIS A 60 -0.59 -21.23 1.91
CA HIS A 60 -0.38 -22.35 2.84
C HIS A 60 0.94 -23.09 2.57
N GLN A 61 1.29 -23.38 1.31
CA GLN A 61 2.58 -23.98 0.97
C GLN A 61 3.76 -23.08 1.35
N LEU A 62 3.67 -21.78 1.11
CA LEU A 62 4.73 -20.83 1.52
C LEU A 62 4.88 -20.77 3.04
N ARG A 63 3.79 -20.96 3.78
CA ARG A 63 3.84 -21.03 5.24
C ARG A 63 4.48 -22.30 5.76
N THR A 64 4.22 -23.47 5.15
CA THR A 64 4.94 -24.70 5.54
C THR A 64 6.45 -24.59 5.27
N LEU A 65 6.84 -23.74 4.32
CA LEU A 65 8.23 -23.38 4.04
C LEU A 65 8.81 -22.32 4.98
N THR A 66 8.07 -21.78 5.96
CA THR A 66 8.47 -20.63 6.79
C THR A 66 8.78 -19.35 5.99
N PHE A 67 8.34 -19.31 4.73
CA PHE A 67 8.57 -18.18 3.84
C PHE A 67 7.60 -17.04 4.13
N VAL A 68 6.35 -17.34 4.49
CA VAL A 68 5.38 -16.37 5.04
C VAL A 68 4.79 -16.92 6.33
N ASP A 69 4.18 -16.07 7.15
CA ASP A 69 3.32 -16.52 8.25
C ASP A 69 1.96 -15.81 8.18
N ARG A 70 1.06 -16.15 9.09
CA ARG A 70 -0.28 -15.59 9.14
C ARG A 70 -0.81 -15.44 10.56
N PHE A 71 -1.78 -14.56 10.70
CA PHE A 71 -2.70 -14.53 11.83
C PHE A 71 -4.13 -14.36 11.33
N ILE A 72 -5.10 -14.69 12.19
CA ILE A 72 -6.51 -14.48 11.89
C ILE A 72 -6.96 -13.23 12.64
N ARG A 73 -7.47 -12.26 11.90
CA ARG A 73 -8.03 -11.05 12.48
C ARG A 73 -9.49 -11.30 12.84
N ASN A 74 -9.74 -11.52 14.12
CA ASN A 74 -11.08 -11.71 14.63
C ASN A 74 -11.76 -10.34 14.83
N GLN A 75 -12.87 -10.11 14.14
CA GLN A 75 -13.67 -8.89 14.28
C GLN A 75 -15.13 -9.25 14.55
N PRO A 76 -15.71 -8.77 15.67
CA PRO A 76 -17.14 -8.91 15.89
C PRO A 76 -17.94 -8.34 14.71
N GLY A 77 -18.87 -9.13 14.18
CA GLY A 77 -19.76 -8.70 13.09
C GLY A 77 -19.15 -8.66 11.68
N ALA A 78 -17.91 -9.14 11.50
CA ALA A 78 -17.28 -9.26 10.19
C ALA A 78 -16.63 -10.64 10.01
N ALA A 79 -16.41 -11.03 8.75
CA ALA A 79 -15.70 -12.27 8.45
C ALA A 79 -14.25 -12.20 8.94
N ASN A 80 -13.80 -13.30 9.54
CA ASN A 80 -12.43 -13.44 10.02
C ASN A 80 -11.44 -13.41 8.84
N ALA A 81 -10.80 -12.26 8.63
CA ALA A 81 -9.80 -12.10 7.59
C ALA A 81 -8.49 -12.79 7.99
N THR A 82 -7.93 -13.60 7.10
CA THR A 82 -6.56 -14.10 7.26
C THR A 82 -5.59 -13.05 6.74
N CYS A 83 -4.71 -12.58 7.63
CA CYS A 83 -3.65 -11.61 7.34
C CYS A 83 -2.32 -12.35 7.25
N TRP A 84 -1.53 -12.02 6.22
CA TRP A 84 -0.23 -12.64 5.95
C TRP A 84 0.89 -11.65 6.26
N THR A 85 1.99 -12.16 6.81
CA THR A 85 3.16 -11.38 7.22
C THR A 85 4.44 -12.06 6.72
N PRO A 86 5.58 -11.34 6.68
CA PRO A 86 6.86 -11.96 6.38
C PRO A 86 7.17 -13.12 7.33
N GLY A 87 7.59 -14.24 6.76
CA GLY A 87 8.20 -15.35 7.48
C GLY A 87 9.70 -15.13 7.63
N LEU A 88 10.39 -16.05 8.31
CA LEU A 88 11.83 -15.93 8.54
C LEU A 88 12.61 -15.86 7.22
N LEU A 89 12.26 -16.73 6.26
CA LEU A 89 13.03 -16.83 5.02
C LEU A 89 12.77 -15.65 4.07
N SER A 90 11.54 -15.13 3.97
CA SER A 90 11.28 -13.92 3.18
C SER A 90 11.90 -12.68 3.83
N ALA A 91 11.86 -12.54 5.15
CA ALA A 91 12.50 -11.43 5.85
C ALA A 91 14.03 -11.47 5.68
N ARG A 92 14.64 -12.66 5.70
CA ARG A 92 16.06 -12.84 5.36
C ARG A 92 16.34 -12.45 3.91
N TRP A 93 15.53 -12.91 2.96
CA TRP A 93 15.70 -12.58 1.55
C TRP A 93 15.63 -11.06 1.30
N ALA A 94 14.62 -10.38 1.86
CA ALA A 94 14.45 -8.94 1.71
C ALA A 94 15.60 -8.13 2.33
N ALA A 95 16.08 -8.52 3.51
CA ALA A 95 17.25 -7.90 4.14
C ALA A 95 18.51 -8.05 3.27
N LEU A 96 18.79 -9.26 2.78
CA LEU A 96 19.95 -9.51 1.91
C LEU A 96 19.86 -8.75 0.58
N ALA A 97 18.66 -8.61 0.01
CA ALA A 97 18.45 -7.83 -1.21
C ALA A 97 18.78 -6.34 -1.05
N ARG A 98 18.69 -5.81 0.19
CA ARG A 98 19.11 -4.45 0.54
C ARG A 98 20.57 -4.34 1.00
N GLY A 99 21.28 -5.46 1.13
CA GLY A 99 22.62 -5.50 1.75
C GLY A 99 22.60 -5.44 3.28
N ASP A 100 21.44 -5.61 3.91
CA ASP A 100 21.29 -5.61 5.36
C ASP A 100 21.62 -6.98 5.98
N SER A 101 21.94 -6.97 7.27
CA SER A 101 22.04 -8.21 8.05
C SER A 101 20.68 -8.88 8.23
N PRO A 102 20.54 -10.20 7.96
CA PRO A 102 19.29 -10.91 8.16
C PRO A 102 18.78 -10.85 9.62
N PRO A 103 17.46 -10.71 9.83
CA PRO A 103 16.89 -10.72 11.17
C PRO A 103 16.93 -12.14 11.77
N THR A 104 16.97 -12.21 13.11
CA THR A 104 16.81 -13.48 13.83
C THR A 104 15.35 -13.93 13.83
N ALA A 105 15.10 -15.23 14.05
CA ALA A 105 13.75 -15.77 14.21
C ALA A 105 12.95 -15.06 15.32
N ARG A 106 13.62 -14.72 16.43
CA ARG A 106 13.01 -13.97 17.53
C ARG A 106 12.56 -12.57 17.09
N MET A 107 13.39 -11.85 16.34
CA MET A 107 13.05 -10.52 15.84
C MET A 107 11.85 -10.57 14.89
N VAL A 108 11.84 -11.54 13.97
CA VAL A 108 10.70 -11.75 13.07
C VAL A 108 9.42 -12.03 13.86
N ARG A 109 9.49 -12.89 14.89
CA ARG A 109 8.32 -13.20 15.72
C ARG A 109 7.78 -11.97 16.47
N ILE A 110 8.65 -11.17 17.08
CA ILE A 110 8.25 -9.92 17.74
C ILE A 110 7.61 -8.96 16.75
N ARG A 111 8.13 -8.86 15.51
CA ARG A 111 7.51 -8.04 14.46
C ARG A 111 6.09 -8.54 14.15
N GLN A 112 5.91 -9.85 13.96
CA GLN A 112 4.59 -10.45 13.70
C GLN A 112 3.59 -10.17 14.85
N ASP A 113 4.02 -10.33 16.10
CA ASP A 113 3.17 -10.06 17.27
C ASP A 113 2.78 -8.58 17.37
N ARG A 114 3.69 -7.66 17.01
CA ARG A 114 3.40 -6.21 16.94
C ARG A 114 2.36 -5.88 15.87
N VAL A 115 2.42 -6.53 14.70
CA VAL A 115 1.40 -6.35 13.65
C VAL A 115 0.05 -6.80 14.13
N TYR A 116 -0.02 -7.99 14.75
CA TYR A 116 -1.26 -8.52 15.31
C TYR A 116 -1.86 -7.61 16.39
N ALA A 117 -1.01 -7.08 17.29
CA ALA A 117 -1.42 -6.20 18.37
C ALA A 117 -1.62 -4.72 17.96
N SER A 118 -1.41 -4.38 16.69
CA SER A 118 -1.43 -2.98 16.25
C SER A 118 -2.84 -2.39 16.31
N PRO A 119 -3.06 -1.26 17.02
CA PRO A 119 -4.35 -0.58 17.05
C PRO A 119 -4.72 0.05 15.69
N THR A 120 -3.74 0.33 14.84
CA THR A 120 -3.93 0.92 13.50
C THR A 120 -4.02 -0.13 12.40
N LEU A 121 -4.02 -1.43 12.72
CA LEU A 121 -4.09 -2.50 11.71
C LEU A 121 -5.28 -2.35 10.76
N ALA A 122 -6.45 -1.96 11.29
CA ALA A 122 -7.64 -1.75 10.47
C ALA A 122 -7.43 -0.61 9.45
N HIS A 123 -6.75 0.47 9.87
CA HIS A 123 -6.39 1.60 9.04
C HIS A 123 -5.41 1.20 7.95
N GLN A 124 -4.33 0.53 8.33
CA GLN A 124 -3.32 0.02 7.40
C GLN A 124 -3.90 -0.91 6.33
N LEU A 125 -4.79 -1.84 6.71
CA LEU A 125 -5.44 -2.72 5.73
C LEU A 125 -6.34 -1.95 4.76
N SER A 126 -7.03 -0.91 5.22
CA SER A 126 -7.84 -0.02 4.37
C SER A 126 -6.96 0.81 3.43
N THR A 127 -5.83 1.34 3.92
CA THR A 127 -4.84 2.03 3.09
C THR A 127 -4.29 1.11 2.02
N ASN A 128 -3.91 -0.12 2.38
CA ASN A 128 -3.43 -1.10 1.41
C ASN A 128 -4.51 -1.46 0.38
N GLN A 129 -5.79 -1.49 0.77
CA GLN A 129 -6.89 -1.78 -0.14
C GLN A 129 -6.96 -0.76 -1.28
N PHE A 130 -6.73 0.53 -1.01
CA PHE A 130 -6.71 1.57 -2.05
C PHE A 130 -5.72 1.25 -3.19
N PHE A 131 -4.50 0.88 -2.84
CA PHE A 131 -3.47 0.56 -3.84
C PHE A 131 -3.71 -0.81 -4.50
N VAL A 132 -4.25 -1.78 -3.75
CA VAL A 132 -4.72 -3.06 -4.30
C VAL A 132 -5.79 -2.84 -5.35
N ASP A 133 -6.72 -1.91 -5.14
CA ASP A 133 -7.79 -1.61 -6.11
C ASP A 133 -7.21 -0.98 -7.39
N LEU A 134 -6.16 -0.16 -7.29
CA LEU A 134 -5.41 0.36 -8.45
C LEU A 134 -4.70 -0.77 -9.22
N LEU A 135 -4.00 -1.67 -8.52
CA LEU A 135 -3.35 -2.82 -9.13
C LEU A 135 -4.36 -3.76 -9.80
N ALA A 136 -5.49 -4.02 -9.14
CA ALA A 136 -6.57 -4.83 -9.68
C ALA A 136 -7.20 -4.19 -10.92
N HIS A 137 -7.40 -2.86 -10.92
CA HIS A 137 -7.86 -2.13 -12.10
C HIS A 137 -6.88 -2.30 -13.27
N ALA A 138 -5.57 -2.16 -13.02
CA ALA A 138 -4.55 -2.24 -14.07
C ALA A 138 -4.52 -3.60 -14.80
N ARG A 139 -4.91 -4.70 -14.13
CA ARG A 139 -4.97 -6.03 -14.75
C ARG A 139 -5.92 -6.12 -15.95
N GLY A 140 -7.00 -5.34 -15.95
CA GLY A 140 -7.96 -5.29 -17.04
C GLY A 140 -7.73 -4.14 -18.04
N HIS A 141 -6.74 -3.28 -17.79
CA HIS A 141 -6.55 -2.03 -18.51
C HIS A 141 -5.05 -1.88 -18.87
N PRO A 142 -4.60 -2.47 -19.99
CA PRO A 142 -3.17 -2.59 -20.33
C PRO A 142 -2.40 -1.27 -20.37
N GLU A 143 -3.08 -0.17 -20.71
CA GLU A 143 -2.51 1.17 -20.75
C GLU A 143 -2.33 1.82 -19.38
N THR A 144 -2.74 1.15 -18.31
CA THR A 144 -2.65 1.67 -16.94
C THR A 144 -1.66 0.89 -16.09
N GLY A 145 -1.24 1.44 -14.97
CA GLY A 145 -0.36 0.74 -14.05
C GLY A 145 0.03 1.56 -12.83
N LEU A 146 0.23 0.89 -11.70
CA LEU A 146 0.81 1.50 -10.51
C LEU A 146 2.32 1.27 -10.56
N LEU A 147 3.08 2.30 -10.93
CA LEU A 147 4.53 2.24 -11.15
C LEU A 147 5.35 2.36 -9.86
N ARG A 148 4.71 2.80 -8.78
CA ARG A 148 5.31 2.93 -7.44
C ARG A 148 4.22 2.78 -6.40
N TRP A 149 4.52 2.04 -5.34
CA TRP A 149 3.69 1.96 -4.14
C TRP A 149 4.60 1.90 -2.91
N TRP A 150 4.58 2.95 -2.11
CA TRP A 150 5.30 3.00 -0.83
C TRP A 150 4.33 3.09 0.35
N SER A 151 4.69 2.38 1.41
CA SER A 151 4.10 2.48 2.74
C SER A 151 4.31 3.87 3.35
N GLU A 152 3.59 4.19 4.44
CA GLU A 152 3.83 5.39 5.25
C GLU A 152 5.31 5.54 5.61
N GLN A 153 5.95 4.46 6.08
CA GLN A 153 7.35 4.49 6.52
C GLN A 153 8.31 4.87 5.39
N ASN A 154 8.20 4.19 4.24
CA ASN A 154 9.08 4.47 3.10
C ASN A 154 8.75 5.81 2.44
N THR A 155 7.49 6.22 2.44
CA THR A 155 7.11 7.56 2.00
C THR A 155 7.75 8.62 2.88
N ALA A 156 7.62 8.51 4.21
CA ALA A 156 8.23 9.45 5.13
C ALA A 156 9.75 9.52 4.96
N ALA A 157 10.43 8.39 4.77
CA ALA A 157 11.86 8.34 4.50
C ALA A 157 12.22 9.03 3.17
N ALA A 158 11.52 8.71 2.07
CA ALA A 158 11.78 9.24 0.74
C ALA A 158 11.58 10.77 0.62
N PHE A 159 10.76 11.35 1.49
CA PHE A 159 10.52 12.79 1.57
C PHE A 159 11.20 13.45 2.80
N GLY A 160 12.32 12.89 3.26
CA GLY A 160 13.17 13.52 4.28
C GLY A 160 12.47 13.74 5.63
N GLN A 161 11.49 12.90 5.98
CA GLN A 161 10.65 13.00 7.17
C GLN A 161 9.81 14.29 7.25
N ARG A 162 9.69 15.05 6.16
CA ARG A 162 8.89 16.29 6.11
C ARG A 162 7.39 16.03 6.13
N ILE A 163 6.96 14.93 5.50
CA ILE A 163 5.57 14.50 5.43
C ILE A 163 5.47 13.03 5.84
N ARG A 164 4.29 12.63 6.29
CA ARG A 164 3.97 11.25 6.67
C ARG A 164 2.56 10.86 6.21
N PRO A 165 2.30 10.88 4.89
CA PRO A 165 1.02 10.39 4.39
C PRO A 165 0.92 8.88 4.59
N ASP A 166 -0.31 8.36 4.65
CA ASP A 166 -0.55 6.92 4.82
C ASP A 166 0.08 6.06 3.70
N GLY A 167 0.30 6.65 2.52
CA GLY A 167 1.11 6.05 1.46
C GLY A 167 1.38 6.99 0.29
N HIS A 168 2.24 6.54 -0.62
CA HIS A 168 2.56 7.23 -1.87
C HIS A 168 2.48 6.28 -3.05
N GLY A 169 2.01 6.79 -4.19
CA GLY A 169 2.07 6.05 -5.43
C GLY A 169 2.28 6.92 -6.65
N ILE A 170 2.66 6.26 -7.75
CA ILE A 170 2.71 6.85 -9.08
C ILE A 170 1.84 6.02 -10.01
N TRP A 171 0.74 6.62 -10.44
CA TRP A 171 -0.20 6.00 -11.36
C TRP A 171 0.11 6.41 -12.80
N ARG A 172 0.11 5.43 -13.71
CA ARG A 172 0.24 5.65 -15.15
C ARG A 172 -1.09 5.38 -15.84
N SER A 173 -1.42 6.21 -16.82
CA SER A 173 -2.44 5.95 -17.83
C SER A 173 -1.95 6.47 -19.17
N ARG A 174 -1.75 5.58 -20.13
CA ARG A 174 -1.10 5.85 -21.43
C ARG A 174 0.27 6.49 -21.21
N ASP A 175 0.46 7.69 -21.74
CA ASP A 175 1.65 8.52 -21.69
C ASP A 175 1.72 9.43 -20.45
N ARG A 176 0.66 9.47 -19.63
CA ARG A 176 0.59 10.33 -18.45
C ARG A 176 0.90 9.59 -17.16
N THR A 177 1.64 10.24 -16.28
CA THR A 177 1.91 9.79 -14.92
C THR A 177 1.43 10.82 -13.90
N VAL A 178 0.81 10.33 -12.83
CA VAL A 178 0.34 11.10 -11.68
C VAL A 178 0.96 10.50 -10.44
N GLY A 179 1.97 11.18 -9.88
CA GLY A 179 2.40 10.92 -8.52
C GLY A 179 1.41 11.52 -7.53
N PHE A 180 1.17 10.88 -6.40
CA PHE A 180 0.19 11.33 -5.40
C PHE A 180 0.59 10.93 -3.98
N HIS A 181 0.11 11.68 -2.98
CA HIS A 181 0.17 11.28 -1.57
C HIS A 181 -1.24 10.90 -1.10
N LEU A 182 -1.38 9.79 -0.38
CA LEU A 182 -2.67 9.30 0.10
C LEU A 182 -2.83 9.57 1.59
N GLU A 183 -3.98 10.09 1.96
CA GLU A 183 -4.48 10.17 3.33
C GLU A 183 -5.85 9.49 3.39
N LEU A 184 -5.92 8.39 4.12
CA LEU A 184 -7.15 7.69 4.38
C LEU A 184 -7.76 8.21 5.68
N ASP A 185 -9.06 8.42 5.69
CA ASP A 185 -9.77 8.91 6.85
C ASP A 185 -10.87 7.93 7.23
N ARG A 186 -10.77 7.43 8.45
CA ARG A 186 -11.76 6.52 9.02
C ARG A 186 -12.90 7.25 9.74
N GLY A 187 -12.88 8.58 9.77
CA GLY A 187 -13.87 9.38 10.48
C GLY A 187 -13.60 9.52 11.99
N THR A 188 -12.44 9.03 12.47
CA THR A 188 -12.09 8.99 13.89
C THR A 188 -11.37 10.24 14.37
N GLU A 189 -10.85 11.06 13.45
CA GLU A 189 -10.12 12.30 13.76
C GLU A 189 -10.98 13.54 13.40
N PRO A 190 -10.78 14.71 14.06
CA PRO A 190 -11.44 15.94 13.65
C PRO A 190 -10.88 16.47 12.32
N LEU A 191 -11.71 17.16 11.52
CA LEU A 191 -11.28 17.72 10.22
C LEU A 191 -10.15 18.74 10.34
N SER A 192 -10.05 19.44 11.47
CA SER A 192 -8.92 20.35 11.74
C SER A 192 -7.58 19.64 11.72
N ARG A 193 -7.54 18.38 12.15
CA ARG A 193 -6.32 17.54 12.08
C ARG A 193 -5.96 17.18 10.65
N LEU A 194 -6.95 16.92 9.78
CA LEU A 194 -6.71 16.68 8.35
C LEU A 194 -6.17 17.95 7.67
N VAL A 195 -6.79 19.10 7.93
CA VAL A 195 -6.34 20.40 7.41
C VAL A 195 -4.94 20.76 7.94
N GLY A 196 -4.63 20.41 9.18
CA GLY A 196 -3.30 20.61 9.75
C GLY A 196 -2.16 19.91 8.98
N ARG A 197 -2.47 18.84 8.23
CA ARG A 197 -1.46 18.13 7.41
C ARG A 197 -1.03 18.94 6.17
N LEU A 198 -1.83 19.90 5.74
CA LEU A 198 -1.59 20.69 4.52
C LEU A 198 -0.33 21.57 4.65
N ALA A 199 -0.07 22.12 5.83
CA ALA A 199 1.09 22.98 6.07
C ALA A 199 2.41 22.27 5.77
N ALA A 200 2.55 20.99 6.15
CA ALA A 200 3.75 20.21 5.89
C ALA A 200 3.94 19.94 4.38
N HIS A 201 2.86 19.65 3.66
CA HIS A 201 2.92 19.48 2.20
C HIS A 201 3.25 20.78 1.47
N ARG A 202 2.72 21.92 1.92
CA ARG A 202 3.06 23.24 1.38
C ARG A 202 4.54 23.55 1.59
N LEU A 203 5.07 23.26 2.77
CA LEU A 203 6.49 23.44 3.06
C LEU A 203 7.36 22.53 2.18
N LEU A 204 6.97 21.26 2.03
CA LEU A 204 7.68 20.33 1.13
C LEU A 204 7.77 20.87 -0.31
N GLN A 205 6.66 21.38 -0.87
CA GLN A 205 6.67 21.96 -2.22
C GLN A 205 7.54 23.22 -2.31
N ALA A 206 7.51 24.08 -1.29
CA ALA A 206 8.34 25.28 -1.23
C ALA A 206 9.85 24.95 -1.13
N GLU A 207 10.19 23.83 -0.48
CA GLU A 207 11.57 23.32 -0.36
C GLU A 207 12.02 22.49 -1.58
N GLY A 208 11.29 22.53 -2.71
CA GLY A 208 11.67 21.85 -3.96
C GLY A 208 11.13 20.43 -4.11
N GLY A 209 10.19 20.01 -3.26
CA GLY A 209 9.45 18.76 -3.41
C GLY A 209 8.48 18.76 -4.60
N PRO A 210 7.94 17.59 -4.97
CA PRO A 210 7.05 17.47 -6.12
C PRO A 210 5.67 18.10 -5.86
N GLN A 211 5.03 18.57 -6.93
CA GLN A 211 3.66 19.09 -6.87
C GLN A 211 2.67 17.94 -7.09
N TYR A 212 2.67 16.99 -6.16
CA TYR A 212 1.73 15.87 -6.18
C TYR A 212 0.42 16.24 -5.46
N PRO A 213 -0.74 15.82 -6.00
CA PRO A 213 -2.01 15.94 -5.32
C PRO A 213 -2.01 15.16 -4.01
N LEU A 214 -2.61 15.77 -2.99
CA LEU A 214 -2.96 15.11 -1.74
C LEU A 214 -4.37 14.52 -1.88
N LEU A 215 -4.45 13.20 -1.85
CA LEU A 215 -5.68 12.44 -1.99
C LEU A 215 -6.26 12.14 -0.61
N PHE A 216 -7.49 12.56 -0.35
CA PHE A 216 -8.23 12.15 0.84
C PHE A 216 -9.29 11.10 0.49
N MET A 217 -9.17 9.89 1.05
CA MET A 217 -10.21 8.87 1.01
C MET A 217 -11.06 8.97 2.27
N LEU A 218 -12.25 9.54 2.14
CA LEU A 218 -13.14 9.88 3.25
C LEU A 218 -14.24 8.83 3.44
N PRO A 219 -14.80 8.66 4.65
CA PRO A 219 -15.74 7.58 4.92
C PRO A 219 -17.14 7.86 4.38
N SER A 220 -17.47 9.13 4.05
CA SER A 220 -18.79 9.50 3.56
C SER A 220 -18.81 10.81 2.76
N ARG A 221 -19.83 10.96 1.91
CA ARG A 221 -20.12 12.22 1.19
C ARG A 221 -20.34 13.41 2.13
N ALA A 222 -20.97 13.20 3.29
CA ALA A 222 -21.16 14.27 4.26
C ALA A 222 -19.82 14.79 4.80
N ARG A 223 -18.92 13.86 5.14
CA ARG A 223 -17.57 14.20 5.62
C ARG A 223 -16.73 14.87 4.53
N GLU A 224 -16.87 14.43 3.28
CA GLU A 224 -16.31 15.10 2.11
C GLU A 224 -16.79 16.53 1.95
N GLN A 225 -18.11 16.78 2.01
CA GLN A 225 -18.66 18.13 1.95
C GLN A 225 -18.14 19.02 3.08
N HIS A 226 -18.02 18.47 4.29
CA HIS A 226 -17.50 19.21 5.44
C HIS A 226 -16.02 19.57 5.26
N LEU A 227 -15.19 18.65 4.74
CA LEU A 227 -13.79 18.96 4.41
C LEU A 227 -13.70 20.05 3.34
N HIS A 228 -14.48 19.96 2.26
CA HIS A 228 -14.49 20.99 1.20
C HIS A 228 -14.87 22.38 1.73
N ARG A 229 -15.82 22.47 2.68
CA ARG A 229 -16.15 23.75 3.34
C ARG A 229 -14.94 24.32 4.09
N ARG A 230 -14.23 23.47 4.87
CA ARG A 230 -13.02 23.89 5.59
C ARG A 230 -11.87 24.29 4.67
N LEU A 231 -11.69 23.58 3.55
CA LEU A 231 -10.67 23.93 2.56
C LEU A 231 -10.96 25.28 1.90
N ALA A 232 -12.24 25.62 1.66
CA ALA A 232 -12.64 26.92 1.15
C ALA A 232 -12.36 28.06 2.16
N GLU A 233 -12.49 27.80 3.46
CA GLU A 233 -12.15 28.75 4.53
C GLU A 233 -10.63 28.96 4.69
N ALA A 234 -9.84 27.88 4.58
CA ALA A 234 -8.39 27.93 4.82
C ALA A 234 -7.58 28.51 3.65
N CYS A 235 -8.08 28.40 2.41
CA CYS A 235 -7.42 28.82 1.16
C CYS A 235 -6.00 28.26 0.98
N GLU A 236 -5.86 27.16 0.23
CA GLU A 236 -4.57 26.52 -0.07
C GLU A 236 -4.27 26.54 -1.58
N PRO A 237 -3.98 27.71 -2.18
CA PRO A 237 -3.97 27.88 -3.63
C PRO A 237 -2.84 27.11 -4.34
N THR A 238 -1.80 26.72 -3.62
CA THR A 238 -0.65 25.99 -4.18
C THR A 238 -0.83 24.48 -4.15
N LEU A 239 -1.70 23.95 -3.29
CA LEU A 239 -1.88 22.52 -3.12
C LEU A 239 -3.03 22.01 -4.00
N THR A 240 -2.77 20.95 -4.77
CA THR A 240 -3.85 20.19 -5.39
C THR A 240 -4.39 19.20 -4.34
N ILE A 241 -5.63 19.39 -3.90
CA ILE A 241 -6.28 18.50 -2.94
C ILE A 241 -7.45 17.84 -3.64
N ALA A 242 -7.49 16.51 -3.66
CA ALA A 242 -8.57 15.74 -4.26
C ALA A 242 -9.17 14.79 -3.23
N THR A 243 -10.50 14.68 -3.22
CA THR A 243 -11.23 13.86 -2.26
C THR A 243 -12.06 12.81 -2.96
N SER A 244 -12.22 11.65 -2.34
CA SER A 244 -13.18 10.64 -2.74
C SER A 244 -13.83 10.01 -1.51
N CYS A 245 -14.93 9.30 -1.73
CA CYS A 245 -15.65 8.55 -0.70
C CYS A 245 -16.34 7.34 -1.35
N PRO A 246 -16.77 6.32 -0.57
CA PRO A 246 -17.40 5.12 -1.13
C PRO A 246 -18.61 5.41 -2.04
N GLN A 247 -19.36 6.48 -1.78
CA GLN A 247 -20.52 6.88 -2.58
C GLN A 247 -20.14 7.53 -3.93
N ALA A 248 -18.86 7.84 -4.15
CA ALA A 248 -18.37 8.37 -5.43
C ALA A 248 -18.13 7.26 -6.46
N GLY A 249 -17.87 6.04 -6.00
CA GLY A 249 -17.59 4.87 -6.83
C GLY A 249 -16.51 3.98 -6.20
N PRO A 250 -16.44 2.70 -6.60
CA PRO A 250 -15.55 1.73 -5.96
C PRO A 250 -14.10 1.78 -6.48
N ASN A 251 -13.86 2.37 -7.66
CA ASN A 251 -12.56 2.29 -8.33
C ASN A 251 -11.79 3.61 -8.20
N PRO A 252 -10.66 3.65 -7.46
CA PRO A 252 -9.85 4.85 -7.30
C PRO A 252 -9.16 5.33 -8.59
N ALA A 253 -9.02 4.50 -9.63
CA ALA A 253 -8.52 4.96 -10.92
C ALA A 253 -9.57 5.75 -11.73
N GLY A 254 -10.86 5.47 -11.48
CA GLY A 254 -11.98 6.05 -12.21
C GLY A 254 -12.35 7.47 -11.77
N PRO A 255 -13.41 8.07 -12.35
CA PRO A 255 -13.82 9.46 -12.14
C PRO A 255 -14.49 9.68 -10.78
N VAL A 256 -13.74 9.41 -9.71
CA VAL A 256 -14.20 9.48 -8.32
C VAL A 256 -13.61 10.67 -7.56
N TRP A 257 -12.67 11.41 -8.14
CA TRP A 257 -11.92 12.45 -7.43
C TRP A 257 -12.52 13.84 -7.59
N ARG A 258 -12.98 14.43 -6.50
CA ARG A 258 -13.43 15.82 -6.45
C ARG A 258 -12.29 16.72 -6.00
N VAL A 259 -11.83 17.62 -6.87
CA VAL A 259 -10.73 18.55 -6.54
C VAL A 259 -11.27 19.75 -5.77
N ALA A 260 -10.55 20.20 -4.76
CA ALA A 260 -10.90 21.43 -4.05
C ALA A 260 -10.98 22.61 -5.03
N GLY A 261 -12.08 23.37 -4.98
CA GLY A 261 -12.30 24.53 -5.86
C GLY A 261 -12.80 24.22 -7.28
N ASN A 262 -12.85 22.96 -7.73
CA ASN A 262 -13.30 22.61 -9.11
C ASN A 262 -14.83 22.43 -9.26
N GLY A 263 -15.61 22.83 -8.24
CA GLY A 263 -17.06 22.60 -8.20
C GLY A 263 -17.43 21.19 -7.75
N ARG A 264 -18.30 20.51 -8.53
CA ARG A 264 -18.81 19.15 -8.24
C ARG A 264 -18.36 18.10 -9.25
N HIS A 265 -17.60 18.49 -10.27
CA HIS A 265 -17.11 17.58 -11.29
C HIS A 265 -16.02 16.67 -10.71
N ARG A 266 -16.13 15.36 -10.96
CA ARG A 266 -15.15 14.37 -10.52
C ARG A 266 -14.26 13.96 -11.68
N LEU A 267 -12.97 13.91 -11.42
CA LEU A 267 -11.93 13.55 -12.37
C LEU A 267 -11.45 12.12 -12.13
N PRO A 268 -10.99 11.40 -13.17
CA PRO A 268 -10.21 10.19 -12.99
C PRO A 268 -8.84 10.50 -12.40
N LEU A 269 -8.22 9.51 -11.75
CA LEU A 269 -6.92 9.69 -11.10
C LEU A 269 -5.86 10.22 -12.06
N ALA A 270 -5.88 9.72 -13.30
CA ALA A 270 -4.94 10.12 -14.36
C ALA A 270 -5.09 11.57 -14.84
N GLU A 271 -6.22 12.23 -14.53
CA GLU A 271 -6.47 13.61 -14.92
C GLU A 271 -6.15 14.62 -13.82
N LEU A 272 -5.81 14.15 -12.61
CA LEU A 272 -5.43 15.05 -11.54
C LEU A 272 -4.13 15.81 -11.89
N PRO A 273 -4.06 17.13 -11.63
CA PRO A 273 -2.83 17.89 -11.77
C PRO A 273 -1.72 17.28 -10.94
N SER A 274 -0.59 16.95 -11.55
CA SER A 274 0.58 16.37 -10.88
C SER A 274 1.83 16.77 -11.64
N ARG A 275 2.89 17.16 -10.92
CA ARG A 275 4.21 17.45 -11.51
C ARG A 275 5.29 16.78 -10.69
N HIS A 276 6.06 15.91 -11.35
CA HIS A 276 7.19 15.22 -10.73
C HIS A 276 8.30 16.16 -10.28
N GLY A 277 8.50 17.30 -10.94
CA GLY A 277 9.62 18.20 -10.63
C GLY A 277 10.99 17.58 -10.94
N GLN A 278 12.06 18.24 -10.51
CA GLN A 278 13.42 17.72 -10.65
C GLN A 278 13.78 16.85 -9.44
N PRO A 279 14.43 15.69 -9.63
CA PRO A 279 14.90 14.87 -8.52
C PRO A 279 15.86 15.64 -7.59
N GLY A 280 15.80 15.36 -6.30
CA GLY A 280 16.61 16.02 -5.28
C GLY A 280 16.40 15.39 -3.89
N ILE A 281 16.99 16.00 -2.86
CA ILE A 281 16.96 15.44 -1.49
C ILE A 281 15.53 15.22 -0.96
N LEU A 282 14.60 16.10 -1.33
CA LEU A 282 13.19 16.05 -0.93
C LEU A 282 12.27 15.63 -2.08
N ASN A 283 12.83 15.18 -3.20
CA ASN A 283 12.08 14.74 -4.35
C ASN A 283 12.70 13.45 -4.91
N PRO A 284 12.12 12.28 -4.64
CA PRO A 284 12.64 11.02 -5.12
C PRO A 284 12.62 10.89 -6.65
N GLY A 285 11.99 11.83 -7.35
CA GLY A 285 11.94 11.85 -8.81
C GLY A 285 10.92 10.89 -9.41
N PRO A 286 10.96 10.71 -10.74
CA PRO A 286 10.06 9.82 -11.46
C PRO A 286 10.24 8.36 -11.04
N PRO A 287 9.26 7.47 -11.31
CA PRO A 287 9.38 6.05 -10.98
C PRO A 287 10.50 5.42 -11.82
N THR A 288 11.25 4.52 -11.18
CA THR A 288 12.23 3.65 -11.83
C THR A 288 11.66 2.23 -11.93
N GLY A 289 12.25 1.36 -12.75
CA GLY A 289 11.81 -0.05 -12.84
C GLY A 289 11.95 -0.83 -11.52
N GLU A 290 12.77 -0.34 -10.58
CA GLU A 290 12.89 -0.90 -9.23
C GLU A 290 11.69 -0.53 -8.32
N ASP A 291 10.97 0.55 -8.64
CA ASP A 291 9.81 1.02 -7.89
C ASP A 291 8.52 0.26 -8.21
N ASP A 292 8.49 -0.47 -9.34
CA ASP A 292 7.31 -1.23 -9.73
C ASP A 292 7.03 -2.33 -8.68
N PRO A 293 5.87 -2.28 -7.98
CA PRO A 293 5.51 -3.24 -6.94
C PRO A 293 5.40 -4.68 -7.47
N LEU A 294 5.25 -4.86 -8.78
CA LEU A 294 5.13 -6.15 -9.44
C LEU A 294 6.35 -6.53 -10.29
N ARG A 295 7.46 -5.76 -10.23
CA ARG A 295 8.67 -5.94 -11.05
C ARG A 295 9.20 -7.38 -11.13
N LEU A 296 9.05 -8.14 -10.05
CA LEU A 296 9.55 -9.52 -9.97
C LEU A 296 8.70 -10.50 -10.78
N LEU A 297 7.46 -10.17 -11.18
CA LEU A 297 6.65 -11.05 -12.02
C LEU A 297 7.15 -11.14 -13.46
N HIS A 298 7.96 -10.17 -13.89
CA HIS A 298 8.42 -10.00 -15.26
C HIS A 298 9.90 -10.38 -15.47
N ARG A 299 10.57 -10.85 -14.40
CA ARG A 299 11.97 -11.28 -14.43
C ARG A 299 12.10 -12.79 -14.63
#